data_AF-A0A6C0KHH3-F1
#
_entry.id   AF-A0A6C0KHH3-F1
#
_cell.length_a   1.000
_cell.length_b   1.000
_cell.length_c   1.000
_cell.angle_alpha   90.00
_cell.angle_beta   90.00
_cell.angle_gamma   90.00
#
_symmetry.space_group_name_H-M   'P 1'
#
loop_
_entity.id
_entity.type
_entity.pdbx_description
1 polymer ?
#
loop_
_entity_poly.entity_id
_entity_poly.type
_entity_poly.pdbx_seq_one_letter_code
_entity_poly.pdbx_strand_id
1 'polypeptide(L)'
;MNTQLMILAIVMLVAGIASIATSAIGIQAYNAQASLKVDHPSNYKYLVTNLILAIFLVLGSFATFYYASKVPNFSADALSGKFDSALNAARNA
;
A
#
# COMPACT_ATOMS: atom_id res chain seq x y z
N MET A 1 -14.81 -12.33 -9.08
CA MET A 1 -13.50 -11.66 -8.96
C MET A 1 -13.78 -10.19 -8.69
N ASN A 2 -13.22 -9.61 -7.63
CA ASN A 2 -13.47 -8.22 -7.30
C ASN A 2 -12.52 -7.31 -8.11
N THR A 3 -13.03 -6.69 -9.18
CA THR A 3 -12.25 -5.85 -10.10
C THR A 3 -11.61 -4.65 -9.39
N GLN A 4 -12.27 -4.06 -8.38
CA GLN A 4 -11.72 -2.92 -7.63
C GLN A 4 -10.50 -3.33 -6.81
N LEU A 5 -10.58 -4.47 -6.10
CA LEU A 5 -9.45 -5.02 -5.35
C LEU A 5 -8.32 -5.47 -6.28
N MET A 6 -8.64 -5.94 -7.48
CA MET A 6 -7.64 -6.30 -8.48
C MET A 6 -6.88 -5.07 -9.00
N ILE A 7 -7.59 -3.97 -9.31
CA ILE A 7 -6.96 -2.70 -9.70
C ILE A 7 -6.08 -2.17 -8.56
N LEU A 8 -6.58 -2.20 -7.32
CA LEU A 8 -5.81 -1.79 -6.15
C LEU A 8 -4.53 -2.63 -6.01
N ALA A 9 -4.61 -3.95 -6.15
CA ALA A 9 -3.44 -4.82 -6.09
C ALA A 9 -2.40 -4.46 -7.15
N ILE A 10 -2.82 -4.20 -8.39
CA ILE A 10 -1.91 -3.80 -9.48
C ILE A 10 -1.26 -2.44 -9.19
N VAL A 11 -2.03 -1.45 -8.73
CA VAL A 11 -1.50 -0.13 -8.38
C VAL A 11 -0.49 -0.23 -7.23
N MET A 12 -0.82 -0.99 -6.18
CA MET A 12 0.09 -1.24 -5.06
C MET A 12 1.38 -1.93 -5.51
N LEU A 13 1.29 -2.91 -6.42
CA LEU A 13 2.45 -3.61 -6.96
C LEU A 13 3.38 -2.65 -7.72
N VAL A 14 2.83 -1.83 -8.63
CA VAL A 14 3.61 -0.86 -9.41
C VAL A 14 4.23 0.20 -8.49
N ALA A 15 3.45 0.75 -7.55
CA ALA A 15 3.94 1.73 -6.59
C ALA A 15 5.04 1.16 -5.68
N GLY A 16 4.92 -0.10 -5.27
CA GLY A 16 5.93 -0.81 -4.49
C GLY A 16 7.24 -1.00 -5.25
N ILE A 17 7.18 -1.48 -6.50
CA ILE A 17 8.37 -1.66 -7.35
C ILE A 17 9.06 -0.30 -7.61
N ALA A 18 8.28 0.74 -7.92
CA ALA A 18 8.83 2.09 -8.11
C ALA A 18 9.51 2.61 -6.83
N SER A 19 8.89 2.45 -5.66
CA SER A 19 9.47 2.86 -4.38
C SER A 19 10.76 2.10 -4.04
N ILE A 20 10.85 0.80 -4.38
CA ILE A 20 12.08 0.02 -4.22
C ILE A 20 13.19 0.61 -5.09
N ALA A 21 12.90 0.88 -6.37
CA ALA A 21 13.89 1.46 -7.29
C ALA A 21 14.36 2.85 -6.83
N THR A 22 13.43 3.73 -6.45
CA THR A 22 13.76 5.06 -5.92
C THR A 22 14.60 4.97 -4.65
N SER A 23 14.27 4.06 -3.73
CA SER A 23 15.05 3.88 -2.50
C SER A 23 16.45 3.35 -2.77
N ALA A 24 16.60 2.41 -3.73
CA ALA A 24 17.91 1.89 -4.13
C ALA A 24 18.80 2.98 -4.74
N ILE A 25 18.25 3.82 -5.63
CA ILE A 25 18.96 4.98 -6.19
C ILE A 25 19.32 5.98 -5.08
N GLY A 26 18.38 6.28 -4.18
CA GLY A 26 18.61 7.19 -3.05
C GLY A 26 19.73 6.72 -2.11
N ILE A 27 19.78 5.42 -1.81
CA ILE A 27 20.86 4.82 -0.99
C ILE A 27 22.21 4.95 -1.69
N GLN A 28 22.27 4.69 -3.00
CA GLN A 28 23.51 4.85 -3.78
C GLN A 28 23.98 6.30 -3.79
N ALA A 29 23.08 7.25 -4.05
CA ALA A 29 23.38 8.68 -4.03
C ALA A 29 23.88 9.15 -2.66
N TYR A 30 23.21 8.72 -1.59
CA TYR A 30 23.63 9.00 -0.21
C TYR A 30 25.02 8.43 0.10
N ASN A 31 25.30 7.21 -0.37
CA ASN A 31 26.60 6.58 -0.14
C ASN A 31 27.75 7.22 -0.92
N ALA A 32 27.46 7.82 -2.08
CA ALA A 32 28.44 8.46 -2.95
C ALA A 32 28.93 9.83 -2.44
N GLN A 33 28.14 10.53 -1.62
CA GLN A 33 28.50 11.85 -1.08
C GLN A 33 28.83 11.79 0.42
N ALA A 34 30.08 12.11 0.77
CA ALA A 34 30.53 12.11 2.16
C ALA A 34 29.87 13.22 3.00
N SER A 35 29.57 14.39 2.41
CA SER A 35 28.91 15.51 3.10
C SER A 35 27.54 15.13 3.66
N LEU A 36 26.72 14.42 2.87
CA LEU A 36 25.39 13.96 3.30
C LEU A 36 25.44 13.02 4.51
N LYS A 37 26.54 12.30 4.70
CA LYS A 37 26.73 11.40 5.85
C LYS A 37 27.00 12.16 7.14
N VAL A 38 27.66 13.31 7.04
CA VAL A 38 27.99 14.17 8.18
C VAL A 38 26.82 15.08 8.52
N ASP A 39 26.24 15.73 7.50
CA ASP A 39 25.18 16.73 7.70
C ASP A 39 23.83 16.08 8.00
N HIS A 40 23.56 14.90 7.43
CA HIS A 40 22.26 14.25 7.52
C HIS A 40 22.35 12.71 7.72
N PRO A 41 22.91 12.25 8.86
CA PRO A 41 23.05 10.82 9.16
C PRO A 41 21.71 10.06 9.25
N SER A 42 20.62 10.75 9.58
CA SER A 42 19.27 10.16 9.66
C SER A 42 18.69 9.77 8.29
N ASN A 43 19.15 10.37 7.20
CA ASN A 43 18.61 10.13 5.87
C ASN A 43 18.85 8.69 5.40
N TYR A 44 19.97 8.08 5.80
CA TYR A 44 20.22 6.67 5.51
C TYR A 44 19.17 5.76 6.14
N LYS A 45 18.85 5.99 7.42
CA LYS A 45 17.83 5.23 8.14
C LYS A 45 16.47 5.39 7.46
N TYR A 46 16.10 6.61 7.10
CA TYR A 46 14.87 6.88 6.37
C TYR A 46 14.79 6.11 5.05
N LEU A 47 15.84 6.15 4.23
CA LEU A 47 15.90 5.45 2.96
C LEU A 47 15.77 3.93 3.12
N VAL A 48 16.44 3.36 4.12
CA VAL A 48 16.35 1.92 4.43
C VAL A 48 14.97 1.55 4.96
N THR A 49 14.37 2.34 5.85
CA THR A 49 13.01 2.11 6.33
C THR A 49 12.00 2.19 5.19
N ASN A 50 12.13 3.16 4.29
CA ASN A 50 11.26 3.28 3.12
C ASN A 50 11.38 2.07 2.19
N LEU A 51 12.60 1.55 1.98
CA LEU A 51 12.83 0.33 1.22
C LEU A 51 12.12 -0.88 1.85
N ILE A 52 12.20 -1.04 3.18
CA ILE A 52 11.52 -2.12 3.90
C ILE A 52 9.99 -2.02 3.75
N LEU A 53 9.43 -0.81 3.91
CA LEU A 53 8.00 -0.57 3.72
C LEU A 53 7.56 -0.86 2.29
N ALA A 54 8.37 -0.51 1.29
CA ALA A 54 8.08 -0.81 -0.11
C ALA A 54 8.06 -2.32 -0.40
N ILE A 55 8.95 -3.10 0.23
CA ILE A 55 8.91 -4.57 0.15
C ILE A 55 7.62 -5.11 0.78
N PHE A 56 7.22 -4.62 1.96
CA PHE A 56 5.95 -5.01 2.56
C PHE A 56 4.75 -4.61 1.69
N LEU A 57 4.80 -3.48 1.01
CA LEU A 57 3.76 -3.05 0.07
C LEU A 57 3.63 -4.01 -1.11
N VAL A 58 4.77 -4.46 -1.69
CA VAL A 58 4.77 -5.48 -2.75
C VAL A 58 4.21 -6.81 -2.25
N LEU A 59 4.60 -7.29 -1.06
CA LEU A 59 4.04 -8.51 -0.49
C LEU A 59 2.54 -8.38 -0.21
N GLY A 60 2.12 -7.23 0.31
CA GLY A 60 0.71 -6.88 0.51
C GLY A 60 -0.08 -6.87 -0.80
N SER A 61 0.53 -6.45 -1.90
CA SER A 61 -0.11 -6.46 -3.22
C SER A 61 -0.45 -7.89 -3.69
N PHE A 62 0.43 -8.86 -3.46
CA PHE A 62 0.16 -10.27 -3.76
C PHE A 62 -0.94 -10.84 -2.88
N ALA A 63 -0.97 -10.49 -1.59
CA ALA A 63 -2.05 -10.89 -0.70
C ALA A 63 -3.39 -10.31 -1.17
N THR A 64 -3.44 -9.02 -1.50
CA THR A 64 -4.64 -8.36 -2.04
C THR A 64 -5.08 -9.00 -3.36
N PHE A 65 -4.14 -9.36 -4.23
CA PHE A 65 -4.43 -10.07 -5.48
C PHE A 65 -5.09 -11.44 -5.21
N TYR A 66 -4.54 -12.23 -4.29
CA TYR A 66 -5.13 -13.52 -3.89
C TYR A 66 -6.57 -13.36 -3.37
N TYR A 67 -6.80 -12.38 -2.49
CA TYR A 67 -8.15 -12.09 -1.99
C TYR A 67 -9.08 -11.58 -3.10
N ALA A 68 -8.61 -10.75 -4.03
CA ALA A 68 -9.42 -10.29 -5.16
C ALA A 68 -9.88 -11.45 -6.07
N SER A 69 -9.05 -12.49 -6.21
CA SER A 69 -9.37 -13.71 -6.97
C SER A 69 -10.32 -14.66 -6.24
N LYS A 70 -10.26 -14.73 -4.89
CA LYS A 70 -11.01 -15.72 -4.09
C LYS A 70 -12.27 -15.18 -3.42
N VAL A 71 -12.36 -13.88 -3.17
CA VAL A 71 -13.51 -13.26 -2.51
C VAL A 71 -14.46 -12.69 -3.56
N PRO A 72 -15.66 -13.28 -3.74
CA PRO A 72 -16.70 -12.66 -4.56
C PRO A 72 -17.19 -11.39 -3.87
N ASN A 73 -17.10 -10.27 -4.59
CA ASN A 73 -17.75 -8.98 -4.35
C ASN A 73 -17.72 -8.48 -2.90
N PHE A 74 -16.56 -7.98 -2.47
CA PHE A 74 -16.54 -6.90 -1.47
C PHE A 74 -17.03 -5.62 -2.15
N SER A 75 -18.35 -5.50 -2.36
CA SER A 75 -18.96 -4.28 -2.86
C SER A 75 -19.21 -3.34 -1.68
N ALA A 76 -18.83 -2.08 -1.81
CA ALA A 76 -19.21 -1.01 -0.88
C ALA A 76 -20.74 -0.95 -0.66
N ASP A 77 -21.52 -1.42 -1.64
CA ASP A 77 -22.99 -1.58 -1.56
C ASP A 77 -23.46 -2.49 -0.42
N ALA A 78 -22.66 -3.48 -0.03
CA ALA A 78 -23.01 -4.38 1.09
C ALA A 78 -22.84 -3.69 2.45
N LEU A 79 -21.99 -2.66 2.53
CA LEU A 79 -21.77 -1.87 3.73
C LEU A 79 -22.81 -0.74 3.82
N SER A 80 -23.10 -0.06 2.70
CA SER A 80 -24.16 0.97 2.64
C SER A 80 -25.54 0.36 2.89
N GLY A 81 -25.87 -0.77 2.27
CA GLY A 81 -27.16 -1.43 2.47
C GLY A 81 -27.41 -1.90 3.90
N LYS A 82 -26.36 -2.34 4.61
CA LYS A 82 -26.46 -2.65 6.05
C LYS A 82 -26.67 -1.40 6.89
N PHE A 83 -25.99 -0.30 6.55
CA PHE A 83 -26.15 0.97 7.24
C PHE A 83 -27.55 1.58 7.03
N ASP A 84 -28.05 1.57 5.79
CA ASP A 84 -29.40 2.02 5.46
C ASP A 84 -30.48 1.18 6.14
N SER A 85 -30.28 -0.14 6.22
CA SER A 85 -31.19 -1.04 6.94
C SER A 85 -31.21 -0.76 8.45
N ALA A 86 -30.04 -0.51 9.04
CA ALA A 86 -29.92 -0.20 10.47
C ALA A 86 -30.49 1.18 10.80
N LEU A 87 -30.28 2.17 9.93
CA LEU A 87 -30.85 3.52 10.07
C LEU A 87 -32.38 3.50 9.96
N ASN A 88 -32.93 2.74 9.02
CA ASN A 88 -34.38 2.59 8.88
C ASN A 88 -35.01 1.81 10.05
N ALA A 89 -34.33 0.79 10.57
CA ALA A 89 -34.76 0.11 11.79
C ALA A 89 -34.76 1.04 13.01
N ALA A 90 -33.74 1.91 13.13
CA ALA A 90 -33.65 2.90 14.21
C ALA A 90 -34.65 4.07 14.09
N ARG A 91 -35.11 4.41 12.87
CA ARG A 91 -36.17 5.42 12.67
C ARG A 91 -37.57 4.93 13.00
N ASN A 92 -37.79 3.62 13.01
CA ASN A 92 -39.09 2.98 13.21
C ASN A 92 -39.24 2.29 14.58
N ALA A 93 -38.26 2.46 15.47
CA ALA A 93 -38.27 2.02 16.86
C ALA A 93 -38.54 3.21 17.79
#